data_AF-U6K1H8-F1
#
_entry.id   AF-U6K1H8-F1
#
_cell.length_a   1.000
_cell.length_b   1.000
_cell.length_c   1.000
_cell.angle_alpha   90.00
_cell.angle_beta   90.00
_cell.angle_gamma   90.00
#
_symmetry.space_group_name_H-M   'P 1'
#
loop_
_entity.id
_entity.type
_entity.pdbx_description
1 polymer ?
#
loop_
_entity_poly.entity_id
_entity_poly.type
_entity_poly.pdbx_seq_one_letter_code
_entity_poly.pdbx_strand_id
1 'polypeptide(L)'
;MVHKSLQRIRERQLLQFIRWAPASPQVVLARASPFNPQKHKCAGLMLANHTAITSYDRLFKRKAFLDNYKRQPMFSSPDGIGDFSEMEDSKEHVLSLVEEYRQAETDDFLSFGGTCPI
;
A
#
# COMPACT_ATOMS: atom_id res chain seq x y z
N MET A 1 22.39 12.23 -14.82
CA MET A 1 22.12 12.85 -13.50
C MET A 1 21.29 11.92 -12.63
N VAL A 2 20.13 11.45 -13.11
CA VAL A 2 19.25 10.49 -12.40
C VAL A 2 19.98 9.21 -11.95
N HIS A 3 20.78 8.59 -12.82
CA HIS A 3 21.51 7.37 -12.46
C HIS A 3 22.50 7.57 -11.30
N LYS A 4 23.20 8.72 -11.25
CA LYS A 4 24.08 9.08 -10.13
C LYS A 4 23.30 9.28 -8.83
N SER A 5 22.10 9.86 -8.91
CA SER A 5 21.21 10.02 -7.76
C SER A 5 20.71 8.67 -7.23
N LEU A 6 20.33 7.74 -8.12
CA LEU A 6 19.94 6.37 -7.73
C LEU A 6 21.09 5.62 -7.06
N GLN A 7 22.30 5.72 -7.63
CA GLN A 7 23.49 5.12 -7.05
C GLN A 7 23.76 5.69 -5.65
N ARG A 8 23.62 7.01 -5.46
CA ARG A 8 23.78 7.65 -4.15
C ARG A 8 22.75 7.21 -3.11
N ILE A 9 21.49 6.97 -3.51
CA ILE A 9 20.45 6.43 -2.62
C ILE A 9 20.83 5.03 -2.15
N ARG A 10 21.33 4.20 -3.08
CA ARG A 10 21.78 2.84 -2.78
C ARG A 10 23.01 2.81 -1.88
N GLU A 11 24.06 3.56 -2.21
CA GLU A 11 25.32 3.61 -1.46
C GLU A 11 25.15 4.15 -0.05
N ARG A 12 24.26 5.13 0.14
CA ARG A 12 23.98 5.73 1.45
C ARG A 12 22.93 4.98 2.26
N GLN A 13 22.38 3.89 1.72
CA GLN A 13 21.29 3.10 2.33
C GLN A 13 20.16 3.98 2.90
N LEU A 14 19.79 5.04 2.17
CA LEU A 14 18.75 5.99 2.63
C LEU A 14 17.36 5.34 2.69
N LEU A 15 17.18 4.22 2.01
CA LEU A 15 15.94 3.44 1.96
C LEU A 15 16.28 1.98 2.21
N GLN A 16 15.46 1.31 3.02
CA GLN A 16 15.49 -0.13 3.19
C GLN A 16 14.56 -0.75 2.15
N PHE A 17 15.12 -1.59 1.28
CA PHE A 17 14.35 -2.36 0.31
C PHE A 17 14.13 -3.78 0.83
N ILE A 18 13.21 -4.50 0.18
CA ILE A 18 13.01 -5.93 0.37
C ILE A 18 14.34 -6.68 0.21
N ARG A 19 14.51 -7.75 1.01
CA ARG A 19 15.77 -8.49 1.10
C ARG A 19 15.79 -9.76 0.24
N TRP A 20 14.61 -10.30 -0.04
CA TRP A 20 14.41 -11.52 -0.82
C TRP A 20 14.47 -11.31 -2.34
N ALA A 21 14.49 -10.06 -2.82
CA ALA A 21 14.68 -9.74 -4.23
C ALA A 21 15.57 -8.51 -4.42
N PRO A 22 16.28 -8.39 -5.55
CA PRO A 22 17.13 -7.23 -5.82
C PRO A 22 16.29 -5.95 -5.97
N ALA A 23 16.65 -4.92 -5.22
CA ALA A 23 16.04 -3.61 -5.33
C ALA A 23 16.30 -2.97 -6.71
N SER A 24 15.25 -2.82 -7.51
CA SER A 24 15.32 -2.23 -8.86
C SER A 24 14.30 -1.09 -9.02
N PRO A 25 14.59 0.12 -8.48
CA PRO A 25 13.74 1.28 -8.68
C PRO A 25 13.71 1.67 -10.16
N GLN A 26 12.52 1.71 -10.74
CA GLN A 26 12.32 2.12 -12.12
C GLN A 26 12.23 3.63 -12.23
N VAL A 27 12.90 4.21 -13.23
CA VAL A 27 12.80 5.64 -13.52
C VAL A 27 12.41 5.86 -14.96
N VAL A 28 11.33 6.60 -15.15
CA VAL A 28 10.81 7.02 -16.45
C VAL A 28 10.89 8.53 -16.55
N LEU A 29 11.42 9.03 -17.67
CA LEU A 29 11.44 10.46 -17.97
C LEU A 29 10.16 10.84 -18.69
N ALA A 30 9.31 11.63 -18.02
CA ALA A 30 8.11 12.19 -18.64
C ALA A 30 8.42 13.54 -19.29
N ARG A 31 7.79 13.82 -20.43
CA ARG A 31 7.82 15.17 -21.03
C ARG A 31 6.83 16.06 -20.27
N ALA A 32 7.26 17.28 -19.99
CA ALA A 32 6.37 18.28 -19.43
C ALA A 32 5.19 18.57 -20.38
N SER A 33 4.02 18.86 -19.80
CA SER A 33 2.83 19.18 -20.57
C SER A 33 3.04 20.42 -21.45
N PRO A 34 2.67 20.38 -22.74
CA PRO A 34 2.79 21.53 -23.64
C PRO A 34 1.83 22.67 -23.27
N PHE A 35 0.77 22.38 -22.50
CA PHE A 35 -0.26 23.35 -22.12
C PHE A 35 0.06 24.12 -20.84
N ASN A 36 1.12 23.74 -20.11
CA ASN A 36 1.56 24.43 -18.92
C ASN A 36 3.07 24.76 -19.03
N PRO A 37 3.43 25.94 -19.55
CA PRO A 37 4.81 26.29 -19.85
C PRO A 37 5.63 26.56 -18.57
N GLN A 38 6.05 25.50 -17.87
CA GLN A 38 6.99 25.61 -16.76
C GLN A 38 8.43 25.39 -17.25
N LYS A 39 9.06 26.46 -17.76
CA LYS A 39 10.38 26.40 -18.42
C LYS A 39 11.57 26.08 -17.49
N HIS A 40 11.43 26.25 -16.18
CA HIS A 40 12.54 26.10 -15.21
C HIS A 40 12.21 25.26 -13.98
N LYS A 41 11.09 24.53 -14.00
CA LYS A 41 10.68 23.69 -12.88
C LYS A 41 10.80 22.22 -13.27
N CYS A 42 11.60 21.48 -12.51
CA CYS A 42 11.65 20.03 -12.56
C CYS A 42 10.61 19.50 -11.57
N ALA A 43 9.68 18.67 -12.03
CA ALA A 43 8.72 17.96 -11.19
C ALA A 43 9.11 16.48 -11.13
N GLY A 44 8.97 15.87 -9.96
CA GLY A 44 9.17 14.44 -9.75
C GLY A 44 7.96 13.84 -9.04
N LEU A 45 7.57 12.64 -9.46
CA LEU A 45 6.54 11.83 -8.82
C LEU A 45 7.17 10.49 -8.44
N MET A 46 7.00 10.08 -7.19
CA MET A 46 7.43 8.76 -6.72
C MET A 46 6.19 7.92 -6.45
N LEU A 47 6.04 6.83 -7.21
CA LEU A 47 5.10 5.77 -6.90
C LEU A 47 5.86 4.69 -6.14
N ALA A 48 5.55 4.51 -4.87
CA ALA A 48 6.21 3.55 -4.00
C ALA A 48 5.17 2.58 -3.42
N ASN A 49 5.40 1.28 -3.60
CA ASN A 49 4.74 0.26 -2.79
C ASN A 49 5.58 0.09 -1.50
N HIS A 50 4.95 0.29 -0.35
CA HIS A 50 5.63 0.29 0.95
C HIS A 50 4.78 -0.40 2.01
N THR A 51 5.40 -1.32 2.77
CA THR A 51 4.75 -2.18 3.79
C THR A 51 4.10 -1.38 4.94
N ALA A 52 4.50 -0.13 5.14
CA ALA A 52 3.86 0.79 6.11
C ALA A 52 2.37 1.11 5.82
N ILE A 53 1.82 0.71 4.67
CA ILE A 53 0.40 0.88 4.34
C ILE A 53 -0.55 0.13 5.30
N THR A 54 -0.03 -0.79 6.10
CA THR A 54 -0.75 -1.70 7.01
C THR A 54 -1.44 -1.04 8.22
N SER A 55 -1.58 0.28 8.25
CA SER A 55 -2.13 1.05 9.39
C SER A 55 -3.66 1.03 9.55
N TYR A 56 -4.38 0.14 8.84
CA TYR A 56 -5.86 0.07 8.82
C TYR A 56 -6.50 -0.22 10.19
N ASP A 57 -5.82 -1.01 11.03
CA ASP A 57 -6.37 -1.57 12.27
C ASP A 57 -6.79 -0.52 13.32
N ARG A 58 -6.18 0.68 13.30
CA ARG A 58 -6.46 1.73 14.30
C ARG A 58 -7.85 2.35 14.17
N LEU A 59 -8.42 2.38 12.95
CA LEU A 59 -9.71 3.02 12.71
C LEU A 59 -10.87 2.06 13.02
N PHE A 60 -10.76 0.80 12.59
CA PHE A 60 -11.81 -0.19 12.78
C PHE A 60 -11.99 -0.57 14.26
N LYS A 61 -10.90 -0.71 15.02
CA LYS A 61 -10.94 -1.06 16.46
C LYS A 61 -11.78 -0.09 17.30
N ARG A 62 -11.91 1.17 16.86
CA ARG A 62 -12.68 2.19 17.58
C ARG A 62 -14.17 2.16 17.27
N LYS A 63 -14.64 1.31 16.35
CA LYS A 63 -16.03 1.27 15.85
C LYS A 63 -16.60 2.67 15.56
N ALA A 64 -15.72 3.61 15.19
CA ALA A 64 -16.07 4.99 14.96
C ALA A 64 -16.77 5.12 13.61
N PHE A 65 -17.80 5.96 13.52
CA PHE A 65 -18.55 6.27 12.29
C PHE A 65 -19.49 5.18 11.74
N LEU A 66 -19.74 4.09 12.47
CA LEU A 66 -20.64 3.01 12.03
C LEU A 66 -22.12 3.43 11.91
N ASP A 67 -22.55 4.45 12.65
CA ASP A 67 -23.96 4.89 12.64
C ASP A 67 -24.42 5.47 11.29
N ASN A 68 -23.47 5.98 10.48
CA ASN A 68 -23.78 6.43 9.12
C ASN A 68 -24.00 5.25 8.16
N TYR A 69 -23.33 4.12 8.41
CA TYR A 69 -23.43 2.93 7.57
C TYR A 69 -24.73 2.17 7.82
N LYS A 70 -25.25 2.16 9.06
CA LYS A 70 -26.56 1.56 9.41
C LYS A 70 -27.76 2.13 8.64
N ARG A 71 -27.60 3.29 7.99
CA ARG A 71 -28.66 3.92 7.17
C ARG A 71 -28.70 3.38 5.74
N GLN A 72 -27.64 2.69 5.30
CA GLN A 72 -27.55 2.15 3.96
C GLN A 72 -28.23 0.77 3.90
N PRO A 73 -29.00 0.47 2.85
CA PRO A 73 -29.78 -0.76 2.76
C PRO A 73 -28.93 -2.04 2.85
N MET A 74 -27.64 -1.98 2.52
CA MET A 74 -26.69 -3.08 2.64
C MET A 74 -26.32 -3.45 4.08
N PHE A 75 -26.41 -2.48 5.02
CA PHE A 75 -26.07 -2.67 6.43
C PHE A 75 -27.30 -2.49 7.35
N SER A 76 -28.48 -2.26 6.77
CA SER A 76 -29.74 -2.13 7.50
C SER A 76 -30.34 -3.50 7.79
N SER A 77 -30.46 -3.86 9.08
CA SER A 77 -31.18 -5.07 9.51
C SER A 77 -32.56 -4.71 10.07
N PRO A 78 -33.60 -5.58 9.93
CA PRO A 78 -34.92 -5.38 10.53
C PRO A 78 -34.89 -5.07 12.04
N ASP A 79 -33.86 -5.52 12.75
CA ASP A 79 -33.69 -5.35 14.21
C ASP A 79 -33.04 -4.01 14.60
N GLY A 80 -32.65 -3.17 13.64
CA GLY A 80 -32.02 -1.86 13.88
C GLY A 80 -30.57 -1.93 14.41
N ILE A 81 -30.03 -3.14 14.60
CA ILE A 81 -28.65 -3.39 15.06
C ILE A 81 -27.65 -3.16 13.91
N GLY A 82 -28.10 -3.41 12.67
CA GLY A 82 -27.31 -3.36 11.45
C GLY A 82 -26.49 -4.64 11.24
N ASP A 83 -26.52 -5.19 10.03
CA ASP A 83 -25.69 -6.34 9.67
C ASP A 83 -24.33 -5.83 9.18
N PHE A 84 -23.27 -6.17 9.92
CA PHE A 84 -21.90 -5.79 9.59
C PHE A 84 -21.03 -7.00 9.23
N SER A 85 -21.64 -8.16 9.01
CA SER A 85 -20.94 -9.40 8.62
C SER A 85 -20.01 -9.20 7.42
N GLU A 86 -20.50 -8.53 6.37
CA GLU A 86 -19.73 -8.16 5.18
C GLU A 86 -18.49 -7.31 5.50
N MET A 87 -18.62 -6.39 6.47
CA MET A 87 -17.53 -5.51 6.87
C MET A 87 -16.49 -6.24 7.73
N GLU A 88 -16.91 -7.26 8.48
CA GLU A 88 -16.04 -8.15 9.22
C GLU A 88 -15.26 -9.09 8.29
N ASP A 89 -15.92 -9.64 7.26
CA ASP A 89 -15.28 -10.47 6.22
C ASP A 89 -14.26 -9.67 5.40
N SER A 90 -14.65 -8.47 4.94
CA SER A 90 -13.74 -7.53 4.28
C SER A 90 -12.52 -7.18 5.14
N LYS A 91 -12.71 -7.06 6.46
CA LYS A 91 -11.61 -6.80 7.39
C LYS A 91 -10.67 -7.99 7.49
N GLU A 92 -11.18 -9.22 7.53
CA GLU A 92 -10.35 -10.43 7.57
C GLU A 92 -9.41 -10.48 6.36
N HIS A 93 -9.92 -10.20 5.16
CA HIS A 93 -9.10 -10.11 3.95
C HIS A 93 -8.02 -9.02 4.03
N VAL A 94 -8.35 -7.84 4.54
CA VAL A 94 -7.37 -6.76 4.74
C VAL A 94 -6.33 -7.15 5.78
N LEU A 95 -6.70 -7.84 6.85
CA LEU A 95 -5.77 -8.32 7.86
C LEU A 95 -4.84 -9.41 7.34
N SER A 96 -5.36 -10.33 6.51
CA SER A 96 -4.56 -11.33 5.81
C SER A 96 -3.51 -10.67 4.92
N LEU A 97 -3.91 -9.67 4.13
CA LEU A 97 -3.00 -8.88 3.30
C LEU A 97 -1.95 -8.16 4.17
N VAL A 98 -2.36 -7.56 5.29
CA VAL A 98 -1.44 -6.91 6.22
C VAL A 98 -0.39 -7.88 6.74
N GLU A 99 -0.79 -9.11 7.06
CA GLU A 99 0.12 -10.14 7.52
C GLU A 99 1.09 -10.59 6.43
N GLU A 100 0.61 -10.73 5.18
CA GLU A 100 1.46 -10.98 4.01
C GLU A 100 2.52 -9.87 3.85
N TYR A 101 2.13 -8.60 3.97
CA TYR A 101 3.08 -7.48 3.92
C TYR A 101 4.09 -7.50 5.08
N ARG A 102 3.72 -7.98 6.27
CA ARG A 102 4.69 -8.16 7.37
C ARG A 102 5.66 -9.28 7.09
N GLN A 103 5.18 -10.40 6.54
CA GLN A 103 6.03 -11.51 6.13
C GLN A 103 6.99 -11.07 5.02
N ALA A 104 6.57 -10.19 4.12
CA ALA A 104 7.41 -9.63 3.06
C ALA A 104 8.58 -8.77 3.57
N GLU A 105 8.57 -8.34 4.84
CA GLU A 105 9.71 -7.69 5.48
C GLU A 105 10.80 -8.68 5.91
N THR A 106 10.47 -9.97 6.01
CA THR A 106 11.41 -11.04 6.39
C THR A 106 12.19 -11.56 5.19
N ASP A 107 13.41 -12.05 5.44
CA ASP A 107 14.31 -12.59 4.42
C ASP A 107 13.75 -13.88 3.80
N ASP A 108 12.95 -14.62 4.58
CA ASP A 108 12.41 -15.93 4.23
C ASP A 108 11.08 -15.86 3.46
N PHE A 109 10.58 -14.68 3.07
CA PHE A 109 9.29 -14.50 2.40
C PHE A 109 9.06 -15.47 1.22
N LEU A 110 10.08 -15.67 0.37
CA LEU A 110 9.98 -16.57 -0.79
C LEU A 110 9.89 -18.05 -0.41
N SER A 111 10.37 -18.44 0.77
CA SER A 111 10.25 -19.82 1.26
C SER A 111 8.83 -20.15 1.73
N PHE A 112 8.07 -19.13 2.16
CA PHE A 112 6.65 -19.26 2.50
C PHE A 112 5.76 -19.31 1.24
N GLY A 113 6.17 -18.65 0.14
CA GLY A 113 5.40 -18.52 -1.11
C GLY A 113 5.46 -19.73 -2.06
N GLY A 114 5.85 -20.91 -1.57
CA GLY A 114 6.05 -22.12 -2.36
C GLY A 114 4.77 -22.82 -2.84
N THR A 115 3.77 -22.11 -3.38
CA THR A 115 2.76 -22.61 -4.35
C THR A 115 1.88 -21.44 -4.84
N CYS A 116 2.40 -20.54 -5.67
CA CYS A 116 1.55 -19.78 -6.58
C CYS A 116 2.12 -19.95 -8.00
N PRO A 117 1.48 -20.75 -8.87
CA PRO A 117 1.89 -20.83 -10.26
C PRO A 117 1.58 -19.49 -10.93
N ILE A 118 2.63 -18.87 -11.48
CA ILE A 118 2.53 -17.87 -12.55
C ILE A 118 1.91 -18.47 -13.80
#